data_AF-A0A965C460-F1
#
_entry.id   AF-A0A965C460-F1
#
_cell.length_a   1.000
_cell.length_b   1.000
_cell.length_c   1.000
_cell.angle_alpha   90.00
_cell.angle_beta   90.00
_cell.angle_gamma   90.00
#
_symmetry.space_group_name_H-M   'P 1'
#
loop_
_entity.id
_entity.type
_entity.pdbx_description
1 polymer ?
#
loop_
_entity_poly.entity_id
_entity_poly.type
_entity_poly.pdbx_seq_one_letter_code
_entity_poly.pdbx_strand_id
1 'polypeptide(L)'
;MNQRKVFLFNFSKLEKLANGNTIKIVEILEDYYKGFDYNLTAGSSYLVKPAKLFFDTSVDILFKSQYIQLAARRSYQQYKDLGYKHLDLTYYPDLNIEAIKYNPLLTIKNNKIYFKYEE
;
A
#
# COMPACT_ATOMS: atom_id res chain seq x y z
N MET A 1 -9.29 -23.72 7.80
CA MET A 1 -9.04 -23.22 6.43
C MET A 1 -8.59 -21.76 6.49
N ASN A 2 -7.42 -21.51 5.92
CA ASN A 2 -6.95 -20.31 5.23
C ASN A 2 -7.01 -18.94 5.94
N GLN A 3 -5.80 -18.49 6.32
CA GLN A 3 -5.47 -17.08 6.54
C GLN A 3 -6.07 -16.20 5.43
N ARG A 4 -6.72 -15.09 5.79
CA ARG A 4 -6.78 -13.84 5.01
C ARG A 4 -7.41 -12.73 5.86
N LYS A 5 -6.61 -12.03 6.67
CA LYS A 5 -7.04 -10.81 7.39
C LYS A 5 -6.57 -9.55 6.65
N VAL A 6 -6.88 -9.48 5.35
CA VAL A 6 -6.52 -8.35 4.48
C VAL A 6 -7.14 -7.07 5.04
N PHE A 7 -6.34 -6.02 5.14
CA PHE A 7 -6.77 -4.72 5.58
C PHE A 7 -7.21 -3.89 4.38
N LEU A 8 -8.52 -3.68 4.27
CA LEU A 8 -9.16 -2.91 3.21
C LEU A 8 -9.35 -1.46 3.63
N PHE A 9 -9.12 -0.55 2.70
CA PHE A 9 -9.31 0.88 2.89
C PHE A 9 -9.63 1.58 1.57
N ASN A 10 -10.11 2.81 1.65
CA ASN A 10 -10.37 3.68 0.51
C ASN A 10 -9.26 4.72 0.37
N PHE A 11 -8.32 4.47 -0.55
CA PHE A 11 -7.17 5.35 -0.74
C PHE A 11 -7.57 6.76 -1.22
N SER A 12 -8.59 6.90 -2.07
CA SER A 12 -9.05 8.22 -2.51
C SER A 12 -9.62 9.08 -1.36
N LYS A 13 -10.28 8.45 -0.38
CA LYS A 13 -10.71 9.17 0.85
C LYS A 13 -9.51 9.49 1.74
N LEU A 14 -8.55 8.57 1.86
CA LEU A 14 -7.32 8.79 2.61
C LEU A 14 -6.52 9.98 2.05
N GLU A 15 -6.34 10.05 0.73
CA GLU A 15 -5.63 11.17 0.08
C GLU A 15 -6.32 12.51 0.34
N LYS A 16 -7.66 12.54 0.30
CA LYS A 16 -8.44 13.75 0.62
C LYS A 16 -8.24 14.17 2.08
N LEU A 17 -8.29 13.22 3.02
CA LEU A 17 -8.04 13.49 4.45
C LEU A 17 -6.61 13.96 4.72
N ALA A 18 -5.64 13.42 3.98
CA ALA A 18 -4.24 13.78 4.08
C ALA A 18 -3.92 15.16 3.45
N ASN A 19 -4.81 15.70 2.62
CA ASN A 19 -4.65 16.98 1.93
C ASN A 19 -3.30 17.11 1.20
N GLY A 20 -2.92 16.07 0.45
CA GLY A 20 -1.66 16.01 -0.30
C GLY A 20 -0.40 15.79 0.56
N ASN A 21 -0.52 15.68 1.89
CA ASN A 21 0.61 15.41 2.76
C ASN A 21 0.91 13.90 2.82
N THR A 22 2.08 13.52 2.32
CA THR A 22 2.50 12.11 2.24
C THR A 22 2.72 11.46 3.60
N ILE A 23 3.13 12.21 4.61
CA ILE A 23 3.31 11.71 5.99
C ILE A 23 1.94 11.39 6.60
N LYS A 24 0.96 12.30 6.44
CA LYS A 24 -0.41 12.09 6.93
C LYS A 24 -1.10 10.86 6.34
N ILE A 25 -0.76 10.46 5.11
CA ILE A 25 -1.24 9.21 4.52
C ILE A 25 -0.90 8.02 5.44
N VAL A 26 0.31 7.99 5.98
CA VAL A 26 0.77 6.89 6.83
C VAL A 26 0.10 6.98 8.21
N GLU A 27 0.12 8.17 8.82
CA GLU A 27 -0.42 8.41 10.17
C GLU A 27 -1.92 8.08 10.24
N ILE A 28 -2.72 8.64 9.33
CA ILE A 28 -4.18 8.41 9.30
C ILE A 28 -4.49 6.94 9.06
N LEU A 29 -3.76 6.28 8.15
CA LEU A 29 -4.01 4.89 7.83
C LEU A 29 -3.58 3.94 8.96
N GLU A 30 -2.50 4.27 9.68
CA GLU A 30 -2.07 3.57 10.88
C GLU A 30 -3.09 3.73 12.02
N ASP A 31 -3.60 4.94 12.24
CA ASP A 31 -4.64 5.18 13.25
C ASP A 31 -5.93 4.45 12.88
N TYR A 32 -6.36 4.49 11.62
CA TYR A 32 -7.48 3.68 11.15
C TYR A 32 -7.24 2.18 11.39
N TYR A 33 -6.01 1.69 11.19
CA TYR A 33 -5.63 0.31 11.50
C TYR A 33 -5.71 -0.01 13.01
N LYS A 34 -5.36 0.94 13.88
CA LYS A 34 -5.47 0.84 15.35
C LYS A 34 -6.92 0.95 15.87
N GLY A 35 -7.87 1.29 15.01
CA GLY A 35 -9.30 1.37 15.35
C GLY A 35 -9.81 2.80 15.60
N PHE A 36 -9.05 3.82 15.24
CA PHE A 36 -9.55 5.20 15.24
C PHE A 36 -10.61 5.39 14.15
N ASP A 37 -11.61 6.22 14.44
CA ASP A 37 -12.74 6.43 13.55
C ASP A 37 -12.36 7.32 12.37
N TYR A 38 -12.10 6.67 11.23
CA TYR A 38 -11.98 7.30 9.93
C TYR A 38 -12.92 6.62 8.95
N ASN A 39 -13.64 7.42 8.16
CA ASN A 39 -14.48 6.92 7.07
C ASN A 39 -13.63 6.48 5.87
N LEU A 40 -12.84 5.41 6.04
CA LEU A 40 -12.02 4.79 4.98
C LEU A 40 -12.64 3.49 4.44
N THR A 41 -13.91 3.23 4.74
CA THR A 41 -14.65 2.07 4.24
C THR A 41 -15.02 2.21 2.75
N ALA A 42 -15.49 1.10 2.16
CA ALA A 42 -15.93 1.01 0.77
C ALA A 42 -14.84 1.34 -0.27
N GLY A 43 -13.62 0.87 -0.02
CA GLY A 43 -12.51 0.91 -0.97
C GLY A 43 -12.01 -0.48 -1.33
N SER A 44 -11.30 -0.59 -2.45
CA SER A 44 -10.61 -1.80 -2.89
C SER A 44 -9.10 -1.75 -2.66
N SER A 45 -8.57 -0.66 -2.10
CA SER A 45 -7.16 -0.60 -1.73
C SER A 45 -6.92 -1.52 -0.54
N TYR A 46 -5.78 -2.21 -0.54
CA TYR A 46 -5.54 -3.27 0.43
C TYR A 46 -4.09 -3.41 0.85
N LEU A 47 -3.88 -3.91 2.07
CA LEU A 47 -2.61 -4.40 2.61
C LEU A 47 -2.82 -5.81 3.19
N VAL A 48 -1.90 -6.73 2.93
CA VAL A 48 -1.94 -8.11 3.42
C VAL A 48 -1.31 -8.21 4.81
N LYS A 49 -0.20 -7.49 5.08
CA LYS A 49 0.47 -7.48 6.40
C LYS A 49 0.69 -6.05 6.93
N PRO A 50 -0.39 -5.29 7.19
CA PRO A 50 -0.30 -3.88 7.62
C PRO A 50 0.58 -3.66 8.86
N ALA A 51 0.51 -4.55 9.85
CA ALA A 51 1.31 -4.44 11.07
C ALA A 51 2.82 -4.37 10.81
N LYS A 52 3.33 -5.14 9.82
CA LYS A 52 4.74 -5.12 9.45
C LYS A 52 5.16 -3.78 8.84
N LEU A 53 4.24 -3.10 8.14
CA LEU A 53 4.50 -1.79 7.56
C LEU A 53 4.46 -0.69 8.62
N PHE A 54 3.38 -0.64 9.41
CA PHE A 54 3.16 0.44 10.37
C PHE A 54 4.20 0.40 11.49
N PHE A 55 4.44 -0.77 12.08
CA PHE A 55 5.29 -0.90 13.27
C PHE A 55 6.78 -1.12 12.97
N ASP A 56 7.21 -1.05 11.71
CA ASP A 56 8.62 -1.03 11.35
C ASP A 56 9.24 0.34 11.64
N THR A 57 10.03 0.46 12.70
CA THR A 57 10.69 1.71 13.08
C THR A 57 12.02 1.95 12.37
N SER A 58 12.49 1.00 11.55
CA SER A 58 13.78 1.09 10.85
C SER A 58 13.72 1.81 9.51
N VAL A 59 12.51 2.07 9.00
CA VAL A 59 12.28 2.62 7.67
C VAL A 59 11.59 3.98 7.76
N ASP A 60 12.09 4.91 6.95
CA ASP A 60 11.57 6.27 6.81
C ASP A 60 10.08 6.27 6.41
N ILE A 61 9.32 7.18 7.01
CA ILE A 61 7.88 7.32 6.78
C ILE A 61 7.53 7.66 5.32
N LEU A 62 8.42 8.34 4.59
CA LEU A 62 8.23 8.63 3.16
C LEU A 62 8.27 7.36 2.33
N PHE A 63 9.12 6.39 2.68
CA PHE A 63 9.13 5.08 2.03
C PHE A 63 7.86 4.28 2.32
N LYS A 64 7.35 4.36 3.55
CA LYS A 64 6.05 3.77 3.90
C LYS A 64 4.91 4.42 3.13
N SER A 65 4.95 5.73 2.96
CA SER A 65 3.95 6.46 2.19
C SER A 65 3.94 6.01 0.73
N GLN A 66 5.11 6.04 0.06
CA GLN A 66 5.21 5.59 -1.33
C GLN A 66 4.77 4.13 -1.49
N TYR A 67 5.10 3.27 -0.52
CA TYR A 67 4.61 1.89 -0.46
C TYR A 67 3.09 1.81 -0.44
N ILE A 68 2.40 2.57 0.43
CA ILE A 68 0.93 2.59 0.52
C ILE A 68 0.31 3.05 -0.79
N GLN A 69 0.84 4.14 -1.37
CA GLN A 69 0.33 4.70 -2.62
C GLN A 69 0.41 3.69 -3.78
N LEU A 70 1.53 2.98 -3.89
CA LEU A 70 1.71 1.95 -4.92
C LEU A 70 0.87 0.70 -4.62
N ALA A 71 0.77 0.29 -3.35
CA ALA A 71 -0.04 -0.85 -2.94
C ALA A 71 -1.53 -0.62 -3.22
N ALA A 72 -1.99 0.62 -3.07
CA ALA A 72 -3.37 1.02 -3.34
C ALA A 72 -3.74 0.98 -4.83
N ARG A 73 -2.77 1.02 -5.75
CA ARG A 73 -2.98 0.88 -7.19
C ARG A 73 -3.21 -0.56 -7.64
N ARG A 74 -2.88 -1.55 -6.80
CA ARG A 74 -3.06 -2.97 -7.12
C ARG A 74 -4.55 -3.31 -7.28
N SER A 75 -4.86 -4.29 -8.13
CA SER A 75 -6.20 -4.83 -8.23
C SER A 75 -6.49 -5.81 -7.08
N TYR A 76 -7.43 -5.48 -6.21
CA TYR A 76 -7.91 -6.41 -5.18
C TYR A 76 -8.63 -7.62 -5.77
N GLN A 77 -9.28 -7.46 -6.93
CA GLN A 77 -9.90 -8.58 -7.64
C GLN A 77 -8.85 -9.61 -8.07
N GLN A 78 -7.73 -9.16 -8.64
CA GLN A 78 -6.60 -10.05 -9.00
C GLN A 78 -6.00 -10.74 -7.77
N TYR A 79 -5.91 -10.04 -6.63
CA TYR A 79 -5.50 -10.67 -5.38
C TYR A 79 -6.47 -11.76 -4.92
N LYS A 80 -7.78 -11.48 -4.99
CA LYS A 80 -8.81 -12.42 -4.56
C LYS A 80 -8.80 -13.69 -5.41
N ASP A 81 -8.71 -13.51 -6.73
CA ASP A 81 -8.86 -14.59 -7.71
C ASP A 81 -7.56 -15.38 -7.92
N LEU A 82 -6.42 -14.70 -7.99
CA LEU A 82 -5.12 -15.27 -8.39
C LEU A 82 -4.07 -15.20 -7.29
N GLY A 83 -4.32 -14.48 -6.19
CA GLY A 83 -3.35 -14.29 -5.12
C GLY A 83 -2.23 -13.30 -5.44
N TYR A 84 -2.36 -12.49 -6.49
CA TYR A 84 -1.34 -11.53 -6.88
C TYR A 84 -1.19 -10.41 -5.85
N LYS A 85 0.05 -10.20 -5.39
CA LYS A 85 0.41 -9.17 -4.40
C LYS A 85 1.30 -8.07 -4.96
N HIS A 86 1.74 -8.20 -6.21
CA HIS A 86 2.59 -7.23 -6.90
C HIS A 86 1.75 -6.21 -7.67
N LEU A 87 2.38 -5.09 -8.03
CA LEU A 87 1.85 -4.15 -9.01
C LEU A 87 2.51 -4.44 -10.36
N ASP A 88 1.72 -4.74 -11.39
CA ASP A 88 2.22 -4.93 -12.76
C ASP A 88 2.41 -3.57 -13.44
N LEU A 89 3.63 -3.25 -13.83
CA LEU A 89 4.02 -1.97 -14.41
C LEU A 89 3.60 -1.83 -15.87
N THR A 90 3.17 -2.92 -16.53
CA THR A 90 2.67 -2.87 -17.90
C THR A 90 1.47 -1.93 -18.03
N TYR A 91 0.70 -1.76 -16.94
CA TYR A 91 -0.46 -0.87 -16.89
C TYR A 91 -0.13 0.58 -16.48
N TYR A 92 1.14 0.88 -16.16
CA TYR A 92 1.54 2.20 -15.63
C TYR A 92 2.82 2.71 -16.32
N PRO A 93 2.79 2.98 -17.64
CA PRO A 93 3.96 3.43 -18.38
C PRO A 93 4.50 4.79 -17.89
N ASP A 94 3.65 5.62 -17.31
CA ASP A 94 4.01 6.96 -16.82
C ASP A 94 4.65 6.96 -15.42
N LEU A 95 4.81 5.77 -14.80
CA LEU A 95 5.35 5.67 -13.45
C LEU A 95 6.88 5.92 -13.46
N ASN A 96 7.33 6.92 -12.70
CA ASN A 96 8.76 7.22 -12.57
C ASN A 96 9.49 6.16 -11.72
N ILE A 97 9.96 5.09 -12.39
CA ILE A 97 10.68 3.97 -11.76
C ILE A 97 11.97 4.41 -11.08
N GLU A 98 12.66 5.41 -11.64
CA GLU A 98 13.91 5.94 -11.10
C GLU A 98 13.74 6.56 -9.71
N ALA A 99 12.57 7.15 -9.43
CA ALA A 99 12.24 7.68 -8.11
C ALA A 99 11.80 6.59 -7.11
N ILE A 100 11.37 5.42 -7.59
CA ILE A 100 10.82 4.34 -6.75
C ILE A 100 11.90 3.35 -6.33
N LYS A 101 12.94 3.14 -7.15
CA LYS A 101 13.96 2.11 -6.93
C LYS A 101 14.75 2.24 -5.60
N TYR A 102 14.77 3.44 -5.01
CA TYR A 102 15.45 3.70 -3.75
C TYR A 102 14.67 3.25 -2.51
N ASN A 103 13.41 2.87 -2.66
CA ASN A 103 12.57 2.45 -1.54
C ASN A 103 12.93 1.02 -1.09
N PRO A 104 13.47 0.82 0.13
CA PRO A 104 13.92 -0.48 0.61
C PRO A 104 12.78 -1.46 0.89
N LEU A 105 11.52 -1.00 0.85
CA LEU A 105 10.32 -1.84 1.01
C LEU A 105 9.81 -2.39 -0.32
N LEU A 106 10.41 -1.98 -1.43
CA LEU A 106 9.98 -2.34 -2.77
C LEU A 106 11.09 -3.11 -3.48
N THR A 107 10.69 -4.07 -4.30
CA THR A 107 11.61 -4.77 -5.19
C THR A 107 11.03 -4.73 -6.59
N ILE A 108 11.79 -4.20 -7.54
CA ILE A 108 11.37 -4.09 -8.92
C ILE A 108 12.07 -5.18 -9.72
N LYS A 109 11.30 -6.09 -10.32
CA LYS A 109 11.82 -7.14 -11.21
C LYS A 109 10.75 -7.56 -12.21
N ASN A 110 11.14 -7.93 -13.42
CA ASN A 110 10.24 -8.46 -14.46
C ASN A 110 8.97 -7.61 -14.66
N ASN A 111 9.15 -6.29 -14.80
CA ASN A 111 8.07 -5.31 -14.96
C ASN A 111 7.02 -5.31 -13.83
N LYS A 112 7.43 -5.68 -12.61
CA LYS A 112 6.54 -5.77 -11.45
C LYS A 112 7.20 -5.15 -10.22
N ILE A 113 6.40 -4.45 -9.42
CA ILE A 113 6.78 -3.99 -8.08
C ILE A 113 6.25 -5.00 -7.07
N TYR A 114 7.18 -5.61 -6.33
CA TYR A 114 6.90 -6.48 -5.20
C TYR A 114 7.03 -5.70 -3.90
N PHE A 115 6.16 -6.01 -2.96
CA PHE A 115 6.02 -5.30 -1.70
C PHE A 115 6.60 -6.19 -0.59
N LYS A 116 7.72 -5.79 0.02
CA LYS A 116 8.49 -6.59 0.98
C LYS A 116 7.65 -7.26 2.07
N TYR A 117 6.63 -6.55 2.57
CA TYR A 117 5.76 -7.06 3.64
C TYR A 117 4.56 -7.89 3.17
N GLU A 118 4.25 -7.90 1.88
CA GLU A 118 3.07 -8.61 1.38
C GLU A 118 3.40 -10.07 1.02
N GLU A 119 4.64 -10.35 0.62
CA GLU A 119 5.15 -11.69 0.29
C GLU A 119 4.92 -12.69 1.43
#